data_AF-A0A7C5VDH7-F1
#
_entry.id   AF-A0A7C5VDH7-F1
#
_cell.length_a   1.000
_cell.length_b   1.000
_cell.length_c   1.000
_cell.angle_alpha   90.00
_cell.angle_beta   90.00
_cell.angle_gamma   90.00
#
_symmetry.space_group_name_H-M   'P 1'
#
loop_
_entity.id
_entity.type
_entity.pdbx_description
1 polymer ?
#
loop_
_entity_poly.entity_id
_entity_poly.type
_entity_poly.pdbx_seq_one_letter_code
_entity_poly.pdbx_strand_id
1 'polypeptide(L)'
;MQRQRRVDAESAARQLVSERRVKRYVFRPSGRSVWVVVGRHRDYLVMPDVPYCTCDDFFFRVINNEKPMCYHLMAVRMASESGSYEVIEEGDEWYWQLMWDWLDWSRR
;
A
#
# COMPACT_ATOMS: atom_id res chain seq x y z
N MET A 1 10.95 32.91 -3.15
CA MET A 1 10.62 31.66 -3.87
C MET A 1 10.16 30.62 -2.87
N GLN A 2 8.92 30.15 -3.00
CA GLN A 2 8.24 29.34 -2.00
C GLN A 2 8.95 27.98 -1.84
N ARG A 3 9.53 27.77 -0.65
CA ARG A 3 10.07 26.48 -0.22
C ARG A 3 8.85 25.62 0.14
N GLN A 4 8.29 24.91 -0.84
CA GLN A 4 7.20 23.96 -0.62
C GLN A 4 7.60 23.06 0.56
N ARG A 5 6.84 23.08 1.65
CA ARG A 5 7.03 22.15 2.77
C ARG A 5 6.90 20.73 2.19
N ARG A 6 8.03 20.06 1.96
CA ARG A 6 8.04 18.62 1.64
C ARG A 6 7.45 17.94 2.87
N VAL A 7 6.27 17.35 2.74
CA VAL A 7 5.79 16.38 3.73
C VAL A 7 6.84 15.28 3.76
N ASP A 8 7.45 15.07 4.92
CA ASP A 8 8.45 14.02 5.06
C ASP A 8 7.78 12.66 4.88
N ALA A 9 8.46 11.72 4.21
CA ALA A 9 7.85 10.44 3.86
C ALA A 9 7.42 9.66 5.12
N GLU A 10 8.14 9.85 6.22
CA GLU A 10 7.91 9.16 7.49
C GLU A 10 6.60 9.60 8.14
N SER A 11 6.31 10.90 8.20
CA SER A 11 5.06 11.47 8.69
C SER A 11 3.89 11.03 7.83
N ALA A 12 4.05 11.00 6.50
CA ALA A 12 3.02 10.46 5.61
C ALA A 12 2.73 8.99 5.89
N ALA A 13 3.77 8.17 6.11
CA ALA A 13 3.61 6.76 6.48
C ALA A 13 2.93 6.62 7.85
N ARG A 14 3.39 7.35 8.87
CA ARG A 14 2.79 7.37 10.21
C ARG A 14 1.33 7.80 10.18
N GLN A 15 0.99 8.79 9.34
CA GLN A 15 -0.38 9.23 9.15
C GLN A 15 -1.25 8.08 8.62
N LEU A 16 -0.82 7.36 7.58
CA LEU A 16 -1.54 6.19 7.05
C LEU A 16 -1.77 5.11 8.11
N VAL A 17 -0.76 4.84 8.94
CA VAL A 17 -0.87 3.87 10.05
C VAL A 17 -1.88 4.36 11.09
N SER A 18 -1.77 5.62 11.53
CA SER A 18 -2.66 6.20 12.55
C SER A 18 -4.12 6.28 12.09
N GLU A 19 -4.35 6.50 10.78
CA GLU A 19 -5.67 6.55 10.16
C GLU A 19 -6.23 5.15 9.83
N ARG A 20 -5.53 4.06 10.21
CA ARG A 20 -5.90 2.65 9.90
C ARG A 20 -6.09 2.39 8.40
N ARG A 21 -5.25 3.00 7.57
CA ARG A 21 -5.30 2.88 6.11
C ARG A 21 -4.43 1.76 5.56
N VAL A 22 -3.71 1.06 6.43
CA VAL A 22 -2.96 -0.15 6.08
C VAL A 22 -3.85 -1.36 6.37
N LYS A 23 -4.17 -2.13 5.33
CA LYS A 23 -5.04 -3.30 5.39
C LYS A 23 -4.31 -4.53 4.89
N ARG A 24 -4.58 -5.67 5.53
CA ARG A 24 -4.12 -6.99 5.10
C ARG A 24 -5.32 -7.86 4.79
N TYR A 25 -5.53 -8.14 3.52
CA TYR A 25 -6.55 -9.10 3.08
C TYR A 25 -6.00 -10.51 3.22
N VAL A 26 -6.81 -11.42 3.76
CA VAL A 26 -6.53 -12.86 3.86
C VAL A 26 -7.69 -13.62 3.22
N PHE A 27 -7.40 -14.30 2.12
CA PHE A 27 -8.41 -15.00 1.33
C PHE A 27 -8.54 -16.45 1.77
N ARG A 28 -9.77 -16.94 1.88
CA ARG A 28 -10.10 -18.31 2.30
C ARG A 28 -10.81 -19.06 1.17
N PRO A 29 -10.51 -20.36 0.98
CA PRO A 29 -9.66 -21.20 1.83
C PRO A 29 -8.16 -21.15 1.48
N SER A 30 -7.73 -20.45 0.42
CA SER A 30 -6.36 -20.56 -0.07
C SER A 30 -5.26 -20.06 0.88
N GLY A 31 -5.61 -19.16 1.81
CA GLY A 31 -4.64 -18.48 2.65
C GLY A 31 -3.81 -17.42 1.91
N ARG A 32 -4.18 -17.05 0.67
CA ARG A 32 -3.53 -15.93 -0.04
C ARG A 32 -3.65 -14.68 0.81
N SER A 33 -2.59 -13.87 0.86
CA SER A 33 -2.64 -12.59 1.56
C SER A 33 -2.11 -11.45 0.71
N VAL A 34 -2.82 -10.32 0.74
CA VAL A 34 -2.46 -9.10 -0.03
C VAL A 34 -2.46 -7.92 0.91
N TRP A 35 -1.42 -7.09 0.83
CA TRP A 35 -1.39 -5.81 1.53
C TRP A 35 -1.91 -4.69 0.63
N VAL A 36 -2.78 -3.87 1.20
CA VAL A 36 -3.39 -2.73 0.53
C VAL A 36 -3.23 -1.51 1.42
N VAL A 37 -2.80 -0.41 0.82
CA VAL A 37 -2.79 0.89 1.47
C VAL A 37 -3.85 1.76 0.82
N VAL A 38 -4.86 2.14 1.60
CA VAL A 38 -5.97 2.97 1.14
C VAL A 38 -5.44 4.37 0.88
N GLY A 39 -5.35 4.78 -0.38
CA GLY A 39 -4.86 6.10 -0.78
C GLY A 39 -5.97 7.16 -0.77
N ARG A 40 -5.65 8.40 -1.16
CA ARG A 40 -6.66 9.46 -1.27
C ARG A 40 -7.50 9.36 -2.55
N HIS A 41 -6.91 8.80 -3.61
CA HIS A 41 -7.51 8.75 -4.95
C HIS A 41 -7.75 7.32 -5.43
N ARG A 42 -6.92 6.38 -4.98
CA ARG A 42 -7.06 4.94 -5.23
C ARG A 42 -6.38 4.16 -4.12
N ASP A 43 -6.62 2.87 -4.09
CA ASP A 43 -5.92 1.94 -3.23
C ASP A 43 -4.66 1.42 -3.90
N TYR A 44 -3.63 1.17 -3.10
CA TYR A 44 -2.34 0.72 -3.58
C TYR A 44 -2.04 -0.68 -3.08
N LEU A 45 -1.82 -1.60 -4.01
CA LEU A 45 -1.29 -2.92 -3.70
C LEU A 45 0.19 -2.78 -3.31
N VAL A 46 0.55 -3.42 -2.20
CA VAL A 46 1.90 -3.42 -1.65
C VAL A 46 2.37 -4.85 -1.44
N MET A 47 3.60 -5.16 -1.83
CA MET A 47 4.24 -6.45 -1.58
C MET A 47 5.55 -6.19 -0.83
N PRO A 48 5.52 -6.21 0.52
CA PRO A 48 6.69 -5.83 1.33
C PRO A 48 7.85 -6.82 1.19
N ASP A 49 7.60 -8.10 0.88
CA ASP A 49 8.64 -9.14 0.72
C ASP A 49 9.46 -8.96 -0.56
N VAL A 50 8.86 -8.39 -1.60
CA VAL A 50 9.50 -8.06 -2.89
C VAL A 50 9.41 -6.55 -3.13
N PRO A 51 9.91 -5.75 -2.17
CA PRO A 51 9.48 -4.39 -1.78
C PRO A 51 8.91 -3.56 -2.93
N TYR A 52 7.66 -3.84 -3.28
CA TYR A 52 6.96 -3.29 -4.44
C TYR A 52 5.69 -2.57 -4.02
N CYS A 53 5.35 -1.49 -4.74
CA CYS A 53 4.10 -0.78 -4.56
C CYS A 53 3.58 -0.26 -5.90
N THR A 54 2.27 -0.33 -6.11
CA THR A 54 1.62 0.19 -7.34
C THR A 54 1.52 1.72 -7.41
N CYS A 55 2.13 2.47 -6.49
CA CYS A 55 2.07 3.93 -6.52
C CYS A 55 3.09 4.54 -7.49
N ASP A 56 2.77 5.69 -8.07
CA ASP A 56 3.62 6.39 -9.05
C ASP A 56 5.01 6.74 -8.49
N ASP A 57 5.08 7.09 -7.21
CA ASP A 57 6.32 7.45 -6.53
C ASP A 57 7.27 6.24 -6.37
N PHE A 58 6.75 5.01 -6.36
CA PHE A 58 7.57 3.81 -6.51
C PHE A 58 8.14 3.71 -7.93
N PHE A 59 7.27 3.77 -8.94
CA PHE A 59 7.68 3.64 -10.35
C PHE A 59 8.66 4.72 -10.81
N PHE A 60 8.42 5.98 -10.46
CA PHE A 60 9.22 7.09 -10.97
C PHE A 60 10.44 7.43 -10.11
N ARG A 61 10.43 7.12 -8.81
CA ARG A 61 11.53 7.52 -7.91
C ARG A 61 12.29 6.36 -7.29
N VAL A 62 11.61 5.30 -6.89
CA VAL A 62 12.28 4.14 -6.28
C VAL A 62 13.02 3.33 -7.34
N ILE A 63 12.35 2.99 -8.45
CA ILE A 63 12.99 2.27 -9.56
C ILE A 63 14.17 3.05 -10.16
N ASN A 64 14.06 4.38 -10.20
CA ASN A 64 15.13 5.26 -10.69
C ASN A 64 16.21 5.57 -9.64
N ASN A 65 16.19 4.90 -8.47
CA ASN A 65 17.14 5.10 -7.37
C ASN A 65 17.22 6.54 -6.82
N GLU A 66 16.20 7.37 -7.02
CA GLU A 66 16.13 8.72 -6.43
C GLU A 66 15.87 8.66 -4.91
N LYS A 67 15.28 7.55 -4.43
CA LYS A 67 15.07 7.27 -3.01
C LYS A 67 14.88 5.77 -2.76
N PRO A 68 15.13 5.27 -1.53
CA PRO A 68 15.13 3.83 -1.28
C PRO A 68 13.73 3.19 -1.24
N MET A 69 12.68 3.94 -0.91
CA MET A 69 11.31 3.42 -0.83
C MET A 69 10.24 4.52 -0.91
N CYS A 70 9.01 4.14 -1.28
CA CYS A 70 7.83 5.00 -1.17
C CYS A 70 7.26 4.95 0.26
N TYR A 71 6.45 5.96 0.62
CA TYR A 71 5.88 6.02 1.97
C TYR A 71 4.82 4.92 2.22
N HIS A 72 4.23 4.32 1.17
CA HIS A 72 3.32 3.18 1.32
C HIS A 72 4.03 1.91 1.78
N LEU A 73 5.20 1.59 1.20
CA LEU A 73 6.04 0.48 1.66
C LEU A 73 6.46 0.68 3.12
N MET A 74 6.79 1.92 3.48
CA MET A 74 7.18 2.26 4.85
C MET A 74 5.99 2.12 5.81
N ALA A 75 4.79 2.53 5.40
CA ALA A 75 3.58 2.37 6.19
C ALA A 75 3.27 0.90 6.45
N VAL A 76 3.35 0.03 5.43
CA VAL A 76 3.14 -1.42 5.60
C VAL A 76 4.16 -2.03 6.56
N ARG A 77 5.44 -1.65 6.44
CA ARG A 77 6.49 -2.13 7.35
C ARG A 77 6.25 -1.67 8.79
N MET A 78 5.97 -0.39 9.00
CA MET A 78 5.66 0.14 10.33
C MET A 78 4.43 -0.53 10.95
N ALA A 79 3.37 -0.70 10.16
CA ALA A 79 2.14 -1.33 10.61
C ALA A 79 2.36 -2.82 10.94
N SER A 80 3.08 -3.57 10.10
CA SER A 80 3.33 -4.99 10.34
C SER A 80 4.20 -5.22 11.58
N GLU A 81 5.23 -4.41 11.79
CA GLU A 81 6.11 -4.46 12.97
C GLU A 81 5.36 -4.08 14.26
N SER A 82 4.43 -3.11 14.19
CA SER A 82 3.68 -2.62 15.35
C SER A 82 2.33 -3.31 15.60
N GLY A 83 1.87 -4.16 14.68
CA GLY A 83 0.51 -4.72 14.71
C GLY A 83 -0.59 -3.70 14.39
N SER A 84 -0.25 -2.48 13.93
CA SER A 84 -1.21 -1.38 13.70
C SER A 84 -1.78 -1.40 12.28
N TYR A 85 -2.50 -2.46 11.94
CA TYR A 85 -3.23 -2.61 10.67
C TYR A 85 -4.56 -3.33 10.89
N GLU A 86 -5.43 -3.25 9.90
CA GLU A 86 -6.68 -4.03 9.88
C GLU A 86 -6.48 -5.33 9.07
N VAL A 87 -6.95 -6.45 9.60
CA VAL A 87 -7.06 -7.71 8.85
C VAL A 87 -8.48 -7.85 8.33
N ILE A 88 -8.61 -8.10 7.04
CA ILE A 88 -9.90 -8.34 6.38
C ILE A 88 -9.87 -9.76 5.83
N GLU A 89 -10.82 -10.59 6.25
CA GLU A 89 -10.97 -11.94 5.72
C GLU A 89 -12.02 -11.94 4.61
N GLU A 90 -11.69 -12.51 3.46
CA GLU A 90 -12.58 -12.60 2.29
C GLU A 90 -12.53 -14.00 1.69
N GLY A 91 -13.55 -14.34 0.90
CA GLY A 91 -13.57 -15.56 0.11
C GLY A 91 -12.66 -15.48 -1.13
N ASP A 92 -12.05 -16.60 -1.52
CA ASP A 92 -11.25 -16.74 -2.74
C ASP A 92 -12.01 -16.28 -4.01
N GLU A 93 -13.35 -16.36 -4.00
CA GLU A 93 -14.21 -15.88 -5.08
C GLU A 93 -14.08 -14.37 -5.35
N TRP A 94 -13.73 -13.58 -4.33
CA TRP A 94 -13.54 -12.13 -4.45
C TRP A 94 -12.14 -11.73 -4.91
N TYR A 95 -11.19 -12.67 -4.91
CA TYR A 95 -9.77 -12.37 -5.13
C TYR A 95 -9.54 -11.62 -6.45
N TRP A 96 -10.06 -12.14 -7.57
CA TRP A 96 -9.82 -11.53 -8.87
C TRP A 96 -10.51 -10.19 -9.04
N GLN A 97 -11.72 -10.04 -8.51
CA GLN A 97 -12.44 -8.76 -8.56
C GLN A 97 -11.68 -7.68 -7.79
N LEU A 98 -11.27 -7.95 -6.55
CA LEU A 98 -10.50 -7.01 -5.74
C LEU A 98 -9.13 -6.70 -6.36
N MET A 99 -8.45 -7.71 -6.92
CA MET A 99 -7.20 -7.49 -7.65
C MET A 99 -7.37 -6.56 -8.85
N TRP A 100 -8.46 -6.70 -9.61
CA TRP A 100 -8.76 -5.81 -10.74
C TRP A 100 -9.05 -4.39 -10.29
N ASP A 101 -9.74 -4.21 -9.16
CA ASP A 101 -10.02 -2.89 -8.59
C ASP A 101 -8.72 -2.20 -8.15
N TRP A 102 -7.84 -2.90 -7.45
CA TRP A 102 -6.56 -2.32 -6.98
C TRP A 102 -5.53 -2.09 -8.08
N LEU A 103 -5.58 -2.88 -9.16
CA LEU A 103 -4.74 -2.68 -10.33
C LEU A 103 -5.33 -1.70 -11.35
N ASP A 104 -6.52 -1.16 -11.08
CA ASP A 104 -7.25 -0.21 -11.94
C ASP A 104 -7.45 -0.78 -13.37
N TRP A 105 -7.66 -2.10 -13.48
CA TRP A 105 -7.86 -2.78 -14.76
C TRP A 105 -9.29 -2.64 -15.30
N SER A 106 -10.21 -2.15 -14.48
CA SER A 106 -11.63 -1.96 -14.81
C SER A 106 -11.95 -0.65 -15.54
N ARG A 107 -10.96 0.21 -15.80
CA ARG A 107 -11.12 1.50 -16.52
C ARG A 107 -10.69 1.48 -17.98
N ARG A 108 -10.74 0.32 -18.65
CA ARG A 108 -10.52 0.20 -20.10
C ARG A 108 -11.83 0.17 -20.87
#